data_AF-A0AAW3S0G8-F1
#
_entry.id   AF-A0AAW3S0G8-F1
#
_cell.length_a   1.000
_cell.length_b   1.000
_cell.length_c   1.000
_cell.angle_alpha   90.00
_cell.angle_beta   90.00
_cell.angle_gamma   90.00
#
_symmetry.space_group_name_H-M   'P 1'
#
loop_
_entity.id
_entity.type
_entity.pdbx_description
1 polymer ?
#
loop_
_entity_poly.entity_id
_entity_poly.type
_entity_poly.pdbx_seq_one_letter_code
_entity_poly.pdbx_strand_id
1 'polypeptide(L)' 'MVTEAELAQAEQAGRWARDACRSRESAPRYEMGQDGVTRRRRWQAGWDKRDQELSAARRSTTRNRR' A
#
# COMPACT_ATOMS: atom_id res chain seq x y z
N MET A 1 -21.28 -1.10 5.10
CA MET A 1 -20.76 -2.37 4.57
C MET A 1 -19.87 -2.06 3.38
N VAL A 2 -18.57 -1.93 3.62
CA VAL A 2 -17.58 -1.81 2.55
C VAL A 2 -17.52 -3.12 1.75
N THR A 3 -17.52 -3.02 0.42
CA THR A 3 -17.46 -4.19 -0.46
C THR A 3 -16.01 -4.63 -0.69
N GLU A 4 -15.83 -5.90 -1.09
CA GLU A 4 -14.51 -6.42 -1.43
C GLU A 4 -13.83 -5.65 -2.58
N ALA A 5 -14.63 -5.17 -3.54
CA ALA A 5 -14.14 -4.32 -4.63
C ALA A 5 -13.55 -3.01 -4.11
N GLU A 6 -14.20 -2.37 -3.14
CA GLU A 6 -13.70 -1.12 -2.55
C GLU A 6 -12.43 -1.32 -1.72
N LEU A 7 -12.28 -2.48 -1.08
CA LEU A 7 -11.05 -2.89 -0.39
C LEU A 7 -9.92 -3.18 -1.37
N ALA A 8 -10.21 -3.87 -2.46
CA ALA A 8 -9.24 -4.16 -3.53
C ALA A 8 -8.74 -2.86 -4.18
N GLN A 9 -9.65 -1.92 -4.45
CA GLN A 9 -9.30 -0.61 -4.97
C GLN A 9 -8.43 0.19 -3.99
N ALA A 10 -8.73 0.11 -2.68
CA ALA A 10 -7.90 0.74 -1.66
C ALA A 10 -6.49 0.13 -1.62
N GLU A 11 -6.38 -1.20 -1.66
CA GLU A 11 -5.08 -1.89 -1.73
C GLU A 11 -4.28 -1.47 -2.96
N GLN A 12 -4.90 -1.43 -4.14
CA GLN A 12 -4.24 -1.05 -5.39
C GLN A 12 -3.80 0.42 -5.37
N ALA A 13 -4.62 1.32 -4.83
CA ALA A 13 -4.25 2.72 -4.63
C ALA A 13 -3.04 2.87 -3.68
N GLY A 14 -2.93 2.02 -2.66
CA GLY A 14 -1.76 1.98 -1.77
C GLY A 14 -0.47 1.61 -2.50
N ARG A 15 -0.54 0.63 -3.41
CA ARG A 15 0.60 0.24 -4.25
C ARG A 15 1.05 1.38 -5.16
N TRP A 16 0.12 2.04 -5.85
CA TRP A 16 0.42 3.18 -6.72
C TRP A 16 1.00 4.36 -5.94
N ALA A 17 0.53 4.61 -4.72
CA ALA A 17 1.11 5.63 -3.87
C ALA A 17 2.59 5.36 -3.55
N ARG A 18 2.97 4.10 -3.29
CA ARG A 18 4.39 3.75 -3.10
C ARG A 18 5.19 3.97 -4.37
N ASP A 19 4.65 3.55 -5.51
CA ASP A 19 5.28 3.70 -6.82
C ASP A 19 5.51 5.19 -7.15
N ALA A 20 4.54 6.05 -6.81
CA ALA A 20 4.65 7.50 -6.87
C ALA A 20 5.49 8.13 -5.75
N CYS A 21 6.26 7.35 -5.00
CA CYS A 21 7.10 7.78 -3.86
C CYS A 21 6.36 8.56 -2.74
N ARG A 22 5.04 8.34 -2.57
CA ARG A 22 4.28 8.93 -1.45
C ARG A 22 4.52 8.14 -0.16
N SER A 23 4.44 8.84 0.97
CA SER A 23 4.53 8.24 2.30
C SER A 23 3.28 7.41 2.63
N ARG A 24 3.46 6.37 3.45
CA ARG A 24 2.36 5.55 4.00
C ARG A 24 1.30 6.39 4.73
N GLU A 25 1.73 7.48 5.36
CA GLU A 25 0.82 8.37 6.11
C GLU A 25 -0.08 9.22 5.20
N SER A 26 0.27 9.33 3.91
CA SER A 26 -0.55 9.99 2.89
C SER A 26 -1.82 9.20 2.54
N ALA A 27 -2.10 8.12 3.27
CA ALA A 27 -3.32 7.34 3.16
C ALA A 27 -4.56 8.24 3.27
N PRO A 28 -5.54 8.13 2.35
CA PRO A 28 -6.79 8.85 2.46
C PRO A 28 -7.47 8.59 3.80
N ARG A 29 -8.00 9.64 4.44
CA ARG A 29 -9.00 9.47 5.51
C ARG A 29 -10.32 9.11 4.84
N TYR A 30 -10.57 7.82 4.72
CA TYR A 30 -11.88 7.29 4.33
C TYR A 30 -12.95 7.65 5.38
N GLU A 31 -14.19 7.24 5.13
CA GLU A 31 -15.35 7.55 5.96
C GLU A 31 -15.14 7.26 7.46
N MET A 32 -15.81 8.04 8.32
CA MET A 32 -15.79 7.85 9.76
C MET A 32 -16.52 6.54 10.12
N GLY A 33 -15.79 5.54 10.61
CA GLY A 33 -16.35 4.25 11.02
C GLY A 33 -15.41 3.06 10.82
N GLN A 34 -15.84 1.88 11.26
CA GLN A 34 -15.08 0.62 11.15
C GLN A 34 -14.74 0.29 9.68
N ASP A 35 -15.65 0.61 8.76
CA ASP A 35 -15.52 0.47 7.32
C ASP A 35 -14.34 1.31 6.77
N GLY A 36 -14.24 2.59 7.16
CA GLY A 36 -13.13 3.46 6.75
C GLY A 36 -11.79 3.06 7.35
N VAL A 37 -11.77 2.56 8.60
CA VAL A 37 -10.56 1.99 9.21
C VAL A 37 -10.08 0.76 8.43
N THR A 38 -11.00 -0.13 8.05
CA THR A 38 -10.70 -1.34 7.29
C THR A 38 -10.12 -0.99 5.91
N ARG A 39 -10.73 -0.02 5.22
CA ARG A 39 -10.26 0.47 3.93
C ARG A 39 -8.88 1.13 4.03
N ARG A 40 -8.65 1.93 5.08
CA ARG A 40 -7.34 2.54 5.36
C ARG A 40 -6.27 1.49 5.65
N ARG A 41 -6.60 0.41 6.37
CA ARG A 41 -5.69 -0.71 6.63
C ARG A 41 -5.33 -1.44 5.33
N ARG A 42 -6.30 -1.69 4.45
CA ARG A 42 -6.05 -2.32 3.15
C ARG A 42 -5.18 -1.47 2.25
N TRP A 43 -5.41 -0.16 2.22
CA TRP A 43 -4.53 0.77 1.51
C TRP A 43 -3.09 0.70 2.02
N GLN A 44 -2.89 0.74 3.34
CA GLN A 44 -1.56 0.66 3.93
C GLN A 44 -0.89 -0.70 3.65
N ALA A 45 -1.65 -1.79 3.66
CA ALA A 45 -1.15 -3.12 3.34
C ALA A 45 -0.65 -3.21 1.88
N GLY A 46 -1.37 -2.59 0.94
CA GLY A 46 -0.93 -2.49 -0.45
C GLY A 46 0.37 -1.71 -0.61
N TRP A 47 0.48 -0.56 0.08
CA TRP A 47 1.69 0.26 0.10
C TRP A 47 2.89 -0.53 0.67
N ASP A 48 2.70 -1.19 1.81
CA ASP A 48 3.73 -1.94 2.51
C ASP A 48 4.23 -3.13 1.68
N LYS A 49 3.32 -3.86 1.03
CA LYS A 49 3.68 -4.95 0.12
C LYS A 49 4.54 -4.45 -1.04
N ARG A 50 4.19 -3.31 -1.65
CA ARG A 50 4.98 -2.72 -2.74
C ARG A 50 6.34 -2.21 -2.26
N ASP A 51 6.41 -1.64 -1.05
CA ASP A 51 7.67 -1.24 -0.43
C ASP A 51 8.59 -2.43 -0.18
N GLN A 52 8.05 -3.52 0.34
CA GLN A 52 8.79 -4.77 0.54
C GLN A 52 9.32 -5.32 -0.78
N GLU A 53 8.51 -5.31 -1.85
CA GLU A 53 8.93 -5.73 -3.20
C GLU A 53 10.08 -4.87 -3.73
N LEU A 54 9.97 -3.54 -3.63
CA LEU A 54 11.00 -2.60 -4.05
C LEU A 54 12.29 -2.75 -3.23
N SER A 55 12.16 -2.90 -1.92
CA SER A 55 13.27 -3.12 -1.00
C SER A 55 13.95 -4.47 -1.24
N ALA A 56 13.18 -5.53 -1.53
CA ALA A 56 13.71 -6.83 -1.91
C ALA A 56 14.45 -6.77 -3.25
N ALA A 57 13.86 -6.14 -4.27
CA ALA A 57 14.49 -5.95 -5.58
C ALA A 57 15.83 -5.21 -5.45
N ARG A 58 15.87 -4.11 -4.68
CA ARG A 58 17.08 -3.32 -4.42
C ARG A 58 18.18 -4.15 -3.73
N ARG A 59 17.83 -4.96 -2.74
CA ARG A 59 18.78 -5.87 -2.06
C ARG A 59 19.35 -6.92 -3.00
N SER A 60 18.54 -7.47 -3.90
CA SER A 60 19.00 -8.42 -4.92
C SER A 60 19.98 -7.78 -5.89
N THR A 61 19.76 -6.54 -6.33
CA THR A 61 20.68 -5.83 -7.22
C THR A 61 22.04 -5.56 -6.55
N THR A 62 22.05 -5.19 -5.27
CA THR A 62 23.29 -4.98 -4.52
C THR A 62 24.08 -6.27 -4.33
N ARG A 63 23.41 -7.42 -4.16
CA ARG A 63 24.07 -8.72 -3.97
C ARG A 63 24.74 -9.23 -5.25
N ASN A 64 24.17 -8.95 -6.42
CA ASN A 64 24.73 -9.36 -7.71
C ASN A 64 25.96 -8.53 -8.17
N ARG A 65 26.33 -7.49 -7.43
CA ARG A 65 27.44 -6.58 -7.77
C ARG A 65 28.71 -6.84 -6.95
N ARG A 66 28.78 -7.95 -6.21
CA ARG A 66 29.95 -8.37 -5.41
C ARG A 66 30.66 -9.55 -6.05
#